data_AF-A0A1S2W4T0-F1
#
_entry.id   AF-A0A1S2W4T0-F1
#
_cell.length_a   1.000
_cell.length_b   1.000
_cell.length_c   1.000
_cell.angle_alpha   90.00
_cell.angle_beta   90.00
_cell.angle_gamma   90.00
#
_symmetry.space_group_name_H-M   'P 1'
#
loop_
_entity.id
_entity.type
_entity.pdbx_description
1 polymer ?
#
loop_
_entity_poly.entity_id
_entity_poly.type
_entity_poly.pdbx_seq_one_letter_code
_entity_poly.pdbx_strand_id
1 'polypeptide(L)'
;MKPHAASGSRKPRPIGALIPFEPWSNATHNAKLQVKLDKWINEDQSRSGLVLAGFDRDDPDGPFALLSKPQDVDVVKTLSGDRKVVALSASQRVASSAAARKVAAYYEDQFGGNWRMTEFRPYEGEAVFEPLDGKVATARGLLASNGFKCEPWDIYVSKRRGGGFKCPECGNSDPSKCNVTKRTCGYLGNPVQRPMVHGRHEEIAHRVKHMSGETGHVILSDGSTRDWYEETK
;
A
#
# COMPACT_ATOMS: atom_id res chain seq x y z
N MET A 1 -22.28 39.90 -35.02
CA MET A 1 -21.93 38.82 -34.06
C MET A 1 -21.41 37.64 -34.85
N LYS A 2 -20.12 37.31 -34.76
CA LYS A 2 -19.53 36.13 -35.41
C LYS A 2 -19.76 34.90 -34.52
N PRO A 3 -20.14 33.73 -35.05
CA PRO A 3 -20.24 32.53 -34.23
C PRO A 3 -18.84 32.00 -33.91
N HIS A 4 -18.58 31.75 -32.63
CA HIS A 4 -17.38 31.07 -32.14
C HIS A 4 -17.45 29.59 -32.52
N ALA A 5 -16.52 29.14 -33.36
CA ALA A 5 -16.25 27.73 -33.56
C ALA A 5 -15.69 27.13 -32.27
N ALA A 6 -16.41 26.18 -31.68
CA ALA A 6 -15.90 25.38 -30.57
C ALA A 6 -14.79 24.46 -31.11
N SER A 7 -13.54 24.88 -30.98
CA SER A 7 -12.38 24.03 -31.18
C SER A 7 -12.28 23.05 -30.00
N GLY A 8 -13.10 22.01 -30.01
CA GLY A 8 -12.91 20.87 -29.12
C GLY A 8 -11.59 20.20 -29.47
N SER A 9 -10.56 20.38 -28.63
CA SER A 9 -9.30 19.68 -28.80
C SER A 9 -9.56 18.17 -28.71
N ARG A 10 -9.49 17.46 -29.83
CA ARG A 10 -9.50 15.98 -29.83
C ARG A 10 -8.39 15.52 -28.89
N LYS A 11 -8.72 14.67 -27.91
CA LYS A 11 -7.69 13.98 -27.13
C LYS A 11 -6.77 13.24 -28.12
N PRO A 12 -5.44 13.33 -27.96
CA PRO A 12 -4.53 12.59 -28.83
C PRO A 12 -4.85 11.09 -28.69
N ARG A 13 -5.00 10.40 -29.82
CA ARG A 13 -5.31 8.97 -29.80
C ARG A 13 -4.18 8.20 -29.10
N PRO A 14 -4.52 7.21 -28.26
CA PRO A 14 -3.51 6.37 -27.64
C PRO A 14 -2.73 5.57 -28.68
N ILE A 15 -1.44 5.35 -28.42
CA ILE A 15 -0.55 4.55 -29.28
C ILE A 15 -0.86 3.08 -29.03
N GLY A 16 -1.42 2.38 -30.02
CA GLY A 16 -1.77 0.96 -29.91
C GLY A 16 -2.73 0.48 -31.00
N ALA A 17 -3.08 -0.80 -30.95
CA ALA A 17 -4.12 -1.36 -31.83
C ALA A 17 -5.51 -1.09 -31.21
N LEU A 18 -6.45 -0.65 -32.03
CA LEU A 18 -7.81 -0.31 -31.62
C LEU A 18 -8.77 -1.38 -32.15
N ILE A 19 -9.56 -1.97 -31.25
CA ILE A 19 -10.61 -2.93 -31.62
C ILE A 19 -11.97 -2.31 -31.29
N PRO A 20 -12.87 -2.15 -32.28
CA PRO A 20 -14.24 -1.74 -32.04
C PRO A 20 -14.96 -2.73 -31.10
N PHE A 21 -15.59 -2.23 -30.05
CA PHE A 21 -16.29 -3.06 -29.07
C PHE A 21 -17.44 -2.30 -28.43
N GLU A 22 -18.56 -2.98 -28.19
CA GLU A 22 -19.69 -2.44 -27.44
C GLU A 22 -19.63 -2.90 -25.98
N PRO A 23 -19.24 -2.03 -25.02
CA PRO A 23 -19.12 -2.42 -23.62
C PRO A 23 -20.49 -2.28 -22.94
N TRP A 24 -21.14 -3.39 -22.64
CA TRP A 24 -22.00 -3.44 -21.46
C TRP A 24 -21.14 -3.84 -20.27
N SER A 25 -21.10 -3.00 -19.23
CA SER A 25 -20.30 -3.21 -18.01
C SER A 25 -20.83 -4.39 -17.17
N ASN A 26 -20.72 -5.61 -17.69
CA ASN A 26 -20.97 -6.84 -16.94
C ASN A 26 -19.89 -7.90 -17.23
N ALA A 27 -19.65 -8.77 -16.25
CA ALA A 27 -18.59 -9.79 -16.32
C ALA A 27 -18.73 -10.71 -17.55
N THR A 28 -19.96 -10.96 -17.99
CA THR A 28 -20.28 -11.78 -19.17
C THR A 28 -19.79 -11.14 -20.47
N HIS A 29 -19.87 -9.81 -20.62
CA HIS A 29 -19.35 -9.11 -21.79
C HIS A 29 -17.82 -9.07 -21.81
N ASN A 30 -17.18 -8.91 -20.65
CA ASN A 30 -15.72 -8.95 -20.55
C ASN A 30 -15.16 -10.33 -20.95
N ALA A 31 -15.84 -11.41 -20.54
CA ALA A 31 -15.48 -12.76 -20.97
C ALA A 31 -15.65 -12.96 -22.49
N LYS A 32 -16.73 -12.43 -23.08
CA LYS A 32 -16.94 -12.48 -24.54
C LYS A 32 -15.90 -11.66 -25.32
N LEU A 33 -15.51 -10.50 -24.79
CA LEU A 33 -14.44 -9.68 -25.36
C LEU A 33 -13.11 -10.43 -25.33
N GLN A 34 -12.78 -11.06 -24.19
CA GLN A 34 -11.57 -11.85 -24.05
C GLN A 34 -11.51 -12.97 -25.10
N VAL A 35 -12.60 -13.71 -25.31
CA VAL A 35 -12.66 -14.76 -26.34
C VAL A 35 -12.44 -14.21 -27.75
N LYS A 36 -13.05 -13.06 -28.08
CA LYS A 36 -12.84 -12.40 -29.38
C LYS A 36 -11.39 -11.93 -29.55
N LEU A 37 -10.80 -11.42 -28.48
CA LEU A 37 -9.43 -10.95 -28.44
C LEU A 37 -8.44 -12.11 -28.66
N ASP A 38 -8.62 -13.22 -27.94
CA ASP A 38 -7.77 -14.40 -28.06
C ASP A 38 -7.82 -14.96 -29.49
N LYS A 39 -9.01 -15.00 -30.10
CA LYS A 39 -9.16 -15.41 -31.51
C LYS A 39 -8.37 -14.48 -32.45
N TRP A 40 -8.53 -13.16 -32.30
CA TRP A 40 -7.89 -12.16 -33.14
C TRP A 40 -6.36 -12.12 -32.98
N ILE A 41 -5.85 -12.37 -31.77
CA ILE A 41 -4.41 -12.49 -31.49
C ILE A 41 -3.85 -13.76 -32.16
N ASN A 42 -4.57 -14.89 -32.09
CA ASN A 42 -4.11 -16.17 -32.64
C ASN A 42 -4.12 -16.21 -34.18
N GLU A 43 -4.84 -15.31 -34.84
CA GLU A 43 -4.85 -15.20 -36.31
C GLU A 43 -3.53 -14.66 -36.90
N ASP A 44 -2.70 -13.97 -36.11
CA ASP A 44 -1.49 -13.31 -36.60
C ASP A 44 -0.41 -13.28 -35.53
N GLN A 45 0.70 -14.00 -35.79
CA GLN A 45 1.79 -14.17 -34.83
C GLN A 45 2.45 -12.84 -34.41
N SER A 46 2.34 -11.77 -35.21
CA SER A 46 2.85 -10.44 -34.86
C SER A 46 2.08 -9.75 -33.72
N ARG A 47 0.84 -10.22 -33.46
CA ARG A 47 -0.07 -9.77 -32.39
C ARG A 47 0.09 -10.55 -31.10
N SER A 48 0.92 -11.60 -31.11
CA SER A 48 1.25 -12.35 -29.90
C SER A 48 1.78 -11.40 -28.82
N GLY A 49 1.28 -11.62 -27.60
CA GLY A 49 1.61 -10.78 -26.44
C GLY A 49 0.80 -9.50 -26.30
N LEU A 50 -0.09 -9.09 -27.21
CA LEU A 50 -0.96 -7.93 -26.97
C LEU A 50 -1.91 -8.17 -25.78
N VAL A 51 -2.05 -7.17 -24.90
CA VAL A 51 -2.97 -7.19 -23.76
C VAL A 51 -3.91 -5.98 -23.79
N LEU A 52 -5.09 -6.13 -23.18
CA LEU A 52 -6.07 -5.04 -23.05
C LEU A 52 -5.55 -3.94 -22.13
N ALA A 53 -5.20 -2.78 -22.68
CA ALA A 53 -4.66 -1.64 -21.92
C ALA A 53 -5.74 -0.69 -21.39
N GLY A 54 -6.91 -0.65 -22.04
CA GLY A 54 -8.04 0.19 -21.65
C GLY A 54 -9.17 0.15 -22.67
N PHE A 55 -10.22 0.94 -22.43
CA PHE A 55 -11.33 1.15 -23.35
C PHE A 55 -11.81 2.60 -23.25
N ASP A 56 -12.29 3.15 -24.36
CA ASP A 56 -13.01 4.43 -24.38
C ASP A 56 -14.38 4.19 -25.00
N ARG A 57 -15.44 4.41 -24.21
CA ARG A 57 -16.82 4.21 -24.66
C ARG A 57 -17.37 5.44 -25.38
N ASP A 58 -16.87 6.61 -25.00
CA ASP A 58 -17.46 7.89 -25.36
C ASP A 58 -16.62 8.56 -26.48
N ASP A 59 -15.79 7.79 -27.18
CA ASP A 59 -15.00 8.28 -28.30
C ASP A 59 -15.91 8.69 -29.48
N PRO A 60 -15.68 9.86 -30.09
CA PRO A 60 -16.52 10.37 -31.16
C PRO A 60 -16.53 9.50 -32.42
N ASP A 61 -15.53 8.65 -32.63
CA ASP A 61 -15.45 7.72 -33.77
C ASP A 61 -16.03 6.32 -33.43
N GLY A 62 -16.52 6.12 -32.21
CA GLY A 62 -17.15 4.89 -31.72
C GLY A 62 -16.36 4.18 -30.62
N PRO A 63 -17.03 3.37 -29.77
CA PRO A 63 -16.39 2.75 -28.61
C PRO A 63 -15.32 1.74 -29.03
N PHE A 64 -14.16 1.82 -28.38
CA PHE A 64 -13.02 0.96 -28.71
C PHE A 64 -12.31 0.40 -27.46
N ALA A 65 -11.68 -0.74 -27.66
CA ALA A 65 -10.70 -1.32 -26.75
C ALA A 65 -9.28 -1.03 -27.26
N LEU A 66 -8.40 -0.56 -26.37
CA LEU A 66 -7.00 -0.32 -26.64
C LEU A 66 -6.18 -1.57 -26.30
N LEU A 67 -5.41 -2.05 -27.27
CA LEU A 67 -4.43 -3.11 -27.08
C LEU A 67 -3.03 -2.55 -27.21
N SER A 68 -2.18 -2.90 -26.27
CA SER A 68 -0.75 -2.64 -26.35
C SER A 68 0.01 -3.93 -26.09
N LYS A 69 1.22 -4.03 -26.63
CA LYS A 69 2.14 -5.02 -26.08
C LYS A 69 2.35 -4.61 -24.61
N PRO A 70 2.49 -5.53 -23.66
CA PRO A 70 3.22 -5.24 -22.45
C PRO A 70 4.63 -4.91 -22.92
N GLN A 71 4.83 -3.66 -23.34
CA GLN A 71 6.06 -2.99 -22.97
C GLN A 71 6.13 -3.19 -21.47
N ASP A 72 7.32 -3.52 -20.95
CA ASP A 72 7.63 -3.39 -19.54
C ASP A 72 7.42 -1.91 -19.17
N VAL A 73 6.16 -1.52 -18.99
CA VAL A 73 5.77 -0.25 -18.41
C VAL A 73 5.62 -0.51 -16.92
N ASP A 74 6.67 -1.10 -16.34
CA ASP A 74 7.08 -0.82 -14.97
C ASP A 74 7.64 0.60 -14.92
N VAL A 75 6.91 1.58 -15.47
CA VAL A 75 7.32 2.97 -15.35
C VAL A 75 7.03 3.32 -13.90
N VAL A 76 8.11 3.38 -13.12
CA VAL A 76 8.12 4.09 -11.85
C VAL A 76 7.76 5.54 -12.19
N LYS A 77 6.48 5.88 -12.07
CA LYS A 77 5.88 7.17 -12.48
C LYS A 77 6.51 8.34 -11.73
N THR A 78 7.11 8.10 -10.57
CA THR A 78 7.80 9.11 -9.77
C THR A 78 8.87 8.44 -8.91
N LEU A 79 10.12 8.88 -9.06
CA LEU A 79 11.27 8.53 -8.22
C LEU A 79 11.53 9.71 -7.28
N SER A 80 10.77 9.80 -6.19
CA SER A 80 11.31 10.50 -5.02
C SER A 80 12.16 9.48 -4.27
N GLY A 81 13.29 9.88 -3.66
CA GLY A 81 14.21 8.95 -3.01
C GLY A 81 13.54 7.98 -2.02
N ASP A 82 12.41 8.39 -1.45
CA ASP A 82 11.65 7.65 -0.45
C ASP A 82 10.30 7.10 -0.96
N ARG A 83 9.95 7.29 -2.24
CA ARG A 83 8.64 6.85 -2.77
C ARG A 83 8.71 6.50 -4.24
N LYS A 84 8.27 5.28 -4.57
CA LYS A 84 8.12 4.76 -5.94
C LYS A 84 6.65 4.48 -6.22
N VAL A 85 6.13 5.02 -7.32
CA VAL A 85 4.77 4.72 -7.80
C VAL A 85 4.87 3.86 -9.06
N VAL A 86 4.36 2.64 -9.00
CA VAL A 86 4.37 1.67 -10.09
C VAL A 86 3.04 1.71 -10.83
N ALA A 87 3.10 1.79 -12.16
CA ALA A 87 1.93 1.63 -13.02
C ALA A 87 1.60 0.14 -13.18
N LEU A 88 0.44 -0.28 -12.69
CA LEU A 88 -0.02 -1.67 -12.82
C LEU A 88 -0.45 -1.96 -14.26
N SER A 89 0.08 -3.05 -14.81
CA SER A 89 -0.43 -3.66 -16.03
C SER A 89 -1.87 -4.15 -15.84
N ALA A 90 -2.61 -4.32 -16.93
CA ALA A 90 -4.00 -4.75 -16.88
C ALA A 90 -4.20 -6.07 -16.12
N SER A 91 -3.26 -7.01 -16.25
CA SER A 91 -3.26 -8.29 -15.53
C SER A 91 -3.06 -8.15 -14.02
N GLN A 92 -2.48 -7.04 -13.56
CA GLN A 92 -2.22 -6.75 -12.14
C GLN A 92 -3.30 -5.85 -11.52
N ARG A 93 -4.20 -5.25 -12.31
CA ARG A 93 -5.35 -4.43 -11.85
C ARG A 93 -6.50 -5.28 -11.32
N VAL A 94 -6.19 -6.16 -10.37
CA VAL A 94 -7.12 -7.13 -9.79
C VAL A 94 -7.28 -6.84 -8.31
N ALA A 95 -8.52 -6.73 -7.83
CA ALA A 95 -8.83 -6.46 -6.42
C ALA A 95 -8.63 -7.67 -5.49
N SER A 96 -8.17 -8.81 -6.02
CA SER A 96 -7.96 -10.02 -5.24
C SER A 96 -6.70 -9.89 -4.37
N SER A 97 -6.85 -10.11 -3.07
CA SER A 97 -5.77 -10.26 -2.09
C SER A 97 -4.65 -11.21 -2.54
N ALA A 98 -4.98 -12.31 -3.22
CA ALA A 98 -3.99 -13.26 -3.69
C ALA A 98 -3.19 -12.73 -4.90
N ALA A 99 -3.85 -11.99 -5.79
CA ALA A 99 -3.20 -11.34 -6.93
C ALA A 99 -2.32 -10.17 -6.45
N ALA A 100 -2.84 -9.34 -5.54
CA ALA A 100 -2.13 -8.21 -4.96
C ALA A 100 -0.84 -8.66 -4.23
N ARG A 101 -0.87 -9.78 -3.49
CA ARG A 101 0.35 -10.35 -2.87
C ARG A 101 1.41 -10.74 -3.88
N LYS A 102 1.02 -11.27 -5.05
CA LYS A 102 1.98 -11.60 -6.12
C LYS A 102 2.62 -10.34 -6.70
N VAL A 103 1.83 -9.29 -6.87
CA VAL A 103 2.31 -7.97 -7.31
C VAL A 103 3.31 -7.40 -6.29
N ALA A 104 2.96 -7.43 -5.00
CA ALA A 104 3.83 -6.98 -3.92
C ALA A 104 5.18 -7.73 -3.97
N ALA A 105 5.14 -9.06 -3.96
CA ALA A 105 6.34 -9.90 -3.95
C ALA A 105 7.25 -9.67 -5.16
N TYR A 106 6.66 -9.52 -6.35
CA TYR A 106 7.41 -9.25 -7.58
C TYR A 106 8.22 -7.95 -7.51
N TYR A 107 7.58 -6.85 -7.11
CA TYR A 107 8.24 -5.54 -7.06
C TYR A 107 9.15 -5.39 -5.83
N GLU A 108 8.80 -6.00 -4.68
CA GLU A 108 9.68 -6.01 -3.51
C GLU A 108 10.99 -6.76 -3.77
N ASP A 109 10.95 -7.85 -4.55
CA ASP A 109 12.14 -8.59 -4.99
C ASP A 109 12.96 -7.77 -6.00
N GLN A 110 12.32 -7.19 -7.02
CA GLN A 110 12.98 -6.33 -8.01
C GLN A 110 13.66 -5.09 -7.37
N PHE A 111 12.99 -4.42 -6.44
CA PHE A 111 13.55 -3.23 -5.79
C PHE A 111 14.60 -3.59 -4.73
N GLY A 112 14.49 -4.78 -4.14
CA GLY A 112 15.39 -5.28 -3.11
C GLY A 112 15.33 -4.48 -1.81
N GLY A 113 16.16 -4.87 -0.84
CA GLY A 113 16.31 -4.14 0.41
C GLY A 113 15.01 -3.99 1.22
N ASN A 114 14.71 -2.76 1.62
CA ASN A 114 13.63 -2.45 2.55
C ASN A 114 12.38 -1.84 1.90
N TRP A 115 12.31 -1.87 0.56
CA TRP A 115 11.12 -1.44 -0.16
C TRP A 115 9.96 -2.37 0.15
N ARG A 116 8.82 -1.78 0.54
CA ARG A 116 7.58 -2.53 0.77
C ARG A 116 6.44 -1.81 0.11
N MET A 117 5.47 -2.57 -0.38
CA MET A 117 4.23 -1.98 -0.89
C MET A 117 3.50 -1.32 0.29
N THR A 118 3.25 -0.02 0.19
CA THR A 118 2.55 0.74 1.21
C THR A 118 1.14 1.10 0.81
N GLU A 119 0.82 1.05 -0.49
CA GLU A 119 -0.52 1.31 -1.01
C GLU A 119 -0.77 0.51 -2.29
N PHE A 120 -1.97 -0.05 -2.43
CA PHE A 120 -2.38 -0.80 -3.61
C PHE A 120 -3.73 -0.29 -4.13
N ARG A 121 -3.72 0.34 -5.31
CA ARG A 121 -4.89 0.94 -5.95
C ARG A 121 -5.16 0.28 -7.30
N PRO A 122 -5.74 -0.93 -7.32
CA PRO A 122 -5.90 -1.72 -8.55
C PRO A 122 -6.80 -1.03 -9.58
N TYR A 123 -7.81 -0.28 -9.14
CA TYR A 123 -8.72 0.45 -10.04
C TYR A 123 -8.09 1.69 -10.67
N GLU A 124 -7.19 2.36 -9.95
CA GLU A 124 -6.38 3.48 -10.49
C GLU A 124 -5.20 2.96 -11.32
N GLY A 125 -4.89 1.66 -11.22
CA GLY A 125 -3.75 1.05 -11.88
C GLY A 125 -2.43 1.48 -11.28
N GLU A 126 -2.38 1.65 -9.96
CA GLU A 126 -1.19 2.12 -9.25
C GLU A 126 -0.89 1.29 -8.01
N ALA A 127 0.40 1.09 -7.75
CA ALA A 127 0.91 0.57 -6.49
C ALA A 127 2.03 1.48 -5.99
N VAL A 128 2.03 1.80 -4.71
CA VAL A 128 3.02 2.68 -4.08
C VAL A 128 3.94 1.85 -3.21
N PHE A 129 5.24 2.11 -3.34
CA PHE A 129 6.31 1.47 -2.58
C PHE A 129 7.15 2.52 -1.90
N GLU A 130 7.45 2.27 -0.63
CA GLU A 130 8.27 3.14 0.21
C GLU A 130 9.25 2.27 1.00
N PRO A 131 10.45 2.79 1.34
CA PRO A 131 11.38 2.08 2.19
C PRO A 131 10.83 2.07 3.62
N LEU A 132 10.60 0.88 4.18
CA LEU A 132 10.15 0.72 5.57
C LEU A 132 11.31 0.30 6.47
N ASP A 133 11.27 0.72 7.74
CA ASP A 133 12.12 0.10 8.76
C ASP A 133 11.72 -1.37 8.94
N GLY A 134 12.70 -2.26 9.14
CA GLY A 134 12.44 -3.70 9.25
C GLY A 134 11.43 -4.04 10.34
N LYS A 135 11.44 -3.32 11.48
CA LYS A 135 10.48 -3.54 12.57
C LYS A 135 9.07 -3.09 12.20
N VAL A 136 8.95 -2.00 11.45
CA VAL A 136 7.68 -1.49 10.93
C VAL A 136 7.10 -2.50 9.94
N ALA A 137 7.90 -3.02 9.01
CA ALA A 137 7.46 -4.04 8.05
C ALA A 137 7.00 -5.34 8.75
N THR A 138 7.77 -5.84 9.73
CA THR A 138 7.38 -7.03 10.50
C THR A 138 6.08 -6.80 11.28
N ALA A 139 5.93 -5.64 11.95
CA ALA A 139 4.73 -5.31 12.70
C ALA A 139 3.50 -5.24 11.79
N ARG A 140 3.60 -4.61 10.61
CA ARG A 140 2.52 -4.60 9.60
C ARG A 140 2.11 -6.03 9.22
N GLY A 141 3.07 -6.89 8.90
CA GLY A 141 2.80 -8.27 8.52
C GLY A 141 2.08 -9.07 9.61
N LEU A 142 2.57 -9.00 10.86
CA LEU A 142 1.95 -9.71 11.98
C LEU A 142 0.53 -9.23 12.28
N LEU A 143 0.30 -7.91 12.25
CA LEU A 143 -1.03 -7.34 12.48
C LEU A 143 -1.99 -7.67 11.33
N ALA A 144 -1.51 -7.68 10.10
CA ALA A 144 -2.29 -8.00 8.91
C ALA A 144 -2.78 -9.45 8.96
N SER A 145 -1.86 -10.38 9.22
CA SER A 145 -2.19 -11.82 9.26
C SER A 145 -2.99 -12.23 10.50
N ASN A 146 -2.58 -11.79 11.69
CA ASN A 146 -3.11 -12.34 12.94
C ASN A 146 -4.19 -11.46 13.59
N GLY A 147 -4.11 -10.13 13.42
CA GLY A 147 -5.01 -9.19 14.07
C GLY A 147 -6.24 -8.88 13.23
N PHE A 148 -6.03 -8.39 12.01
CA PHE A 148 -7.06 -7.72 11.23
C PHE A 148 -7.52 -8.46 9.97
N LYS A 149 -6.84 -9.55 9.59
CA LYS A 149 -7.15 -10.33 8.37
C LYS A 149 -7.24 -9.43 7.12
N CYS A 150 -6.33 -8.47 7.03
CA CYS A 150 -6.18 -7.58 5.88
C CYS A 150 -4.76 -7.71 5.30
N GLU A 151 -4.42 -6.87 4.33
CA GLU A 151 -3.10 -6.91 3.72
C GLU A 151 -2.11 -5.99 4.47
N PRO A 152 -0.79 -6.28 4.42
CA PRO A 152 0.20 -5.44 5.09
C PRO A 152 0.17 -3.97 4.66
N TRP A 153 -0.15 -3.69 3.40
CA TRP A 153 -0.30 -2.31 2.88
C TRP A 153 -1.51 -1.58 3.46
N ASP A 154 -2.55 -2.28 3.92
CA ASP A 154 -3.73 -1.66 4.54
C ASP A 154 -3.49 -1.21 5.98
N ILE A 155 -2.37 -1.62 6.57
CA ILE A 155 -2.02 -1.30 7.97
C ILE A 155 -0.96 -0.21 8.01
N TYR A 156 -1.30 0.88 8.70
CA TYR A 156 -0.37 1.93 9.04
C TYR A 156 0.15 1.72 10.46
N VAL A 157 1.43 1.37 10.58
CA VAL A 157 2.12 1.38 11.87
C VAL A 157 3.17 2.46 11.88
N SER A 158 3.11 3.32 12.88
CA SER A 158 4.22 4.20 13.21
C SER A 158 5.00 3.55 14.35
N LYS A 159 6.32 3.72 14.33
CA LYS A 159 7.11 3.44 15.53
C LYS A 159 6.56 4.33 16.63
N ARG A 160 5.88 3.75 17.62
CA ARG A 160 5.46 4.48 18.82
C ARG A 160 6.71 5.20 19.33
N ARG A 161 6.66 6.53 19.52
CA ARG A 161 7.68 7.28 20.26
C ARG A 161 7.67 6.74 21.69
N GLY A 162 8.36 5.63 21.92
CA GLY A 162 7.91 4.74 22.99
C GLY A 162 8.70 3.46 23.23
N GLY A 163 9.67 3.11 22.38
CA GLY A 163 10.80 2.29 22.88
C GLY A 163 11.65 3.06 23.90
N GLY A 164 11.36 4.35 24.08
CA GLY A 164 11.96 5.25 25.05
C GLY A 164 10.89 6.16 25.64
N PHE A 165 11.27 6.93 26.63
CA PHE A 165 10.36 7.75 27.39
C PHE A 165 10.13 9.10 26.70
N LYS A 166 8.91 9.62 26.83
CA LYS A 166 8.51 10.93 26.30
C LYS A 166 7.91 11.74 27.44
N CYS A 167 8.32 13.00 27.57
CA CYS A 167 7.70 13.91 28.53
C CYS A 167 6.24 14.16 28.13
N PRO A 168 5.25 13.96 29.02
CA PRO A 168 3.84 14.16 28.69
C PRO A 168 3.47 15.62 28.45
N GLU A 169 4.24 16.57 28.99
CA GLU A 169 3.94 17.99 28.94
C GLU A 169 4.53 18.68 27.69
N CYS A 170 5.84 18.50 27.45
CA CYS A 170 6.53 19.14 26.31
C CYS A 170 6.80 18.21 25.12
N GLY A 171 6.48 16.92 25.26
CA GLY A 171 6.64 15.94 24.19
C GLY A 171 8.08 15.58 23.83
N ASN A 172 9.07 16.03 24.60
CA ASN A 172 10.48 15.70 24.40
C ASN A 172 10.73 14.19 24.51
N SER A 173 11.41 13.62 23.52
CA SER A 173 11.79 12.21 23.44
C SER A 173 13.26 12.01 23.02
N ASP A 174 14.07 13.07 23.06
CA ASP A 174 15.50 13.02 22.73
C ASP A 174 16.29 12.46 23.93
N PRO A 175 16.99 11.33 23.81
CA PRO A 175 17.77 10.71 24.89
C PRO A 175 18.84 11.61 25.51
N SER A 176 19.36 12.58 24.75
CA SER A 176 20.39 13.51 25.23
C SER A 176 19.80 14.65 26.08
N LYS A 177 18.51 14.95 25.90
CA LYS A 177 17.80 16.06 26.56
C LYS A 177 16.70 15.60 27.51
N CYS A 178 16.37 14.31 27.51
CA CYS A 178 15.32 13.71 28.33
C CYS A 178 15.96 12.91 29.48
N ASN A 179 15.61 13.26 30.72
CA ASN A 179 16.04 12.51 31.91
C ASN A 179 14.85 11.72 32.46
N VAL A 180 15.03 10.41 32.59
CA VAL A 180 13.99 9.50 33.09
C VAL A 180 14.56 8.69 34.22
N THR A 181 13.83 8.68 35.32
CA THR A 181 14.14 7.84 36.47
C THR A 181 12.99 6.88 36.72
N LYS A 182 13.28 5.58 36.80
CA LYS A 182 12.30 4.53 37.08
C LYS A 182 12.71 3.74 38.32
N ARG A 183 11.74 3.32 39.12
CA ARG A 183 11.94 2.38 40.23
C ARG A 183 12.23 0.98 39.67
N THR A 184 13.39 0.43 40.01
CA THR A 184 13.81 -0.93 39.65
C THR A 184 13.54 -1.87 40.83
N CYS A 185 14.49 -2.74 41.20
CA CYS A 185 14.37 -3.70 42.30
C CYS A 185 15.12 -3.13 43.54
N GLY A 186 14.52 -2.12 44.20
CA GLY A 186 15.08 -1.51 45.43
C GLY A 186 15.81 -0.17 45.25
N TYR A 187 16.02 0.31 44.03
CA TYR A 187 16.62 1.63 43.77
C TYR A 187 15.98 2.35 42.57
N LEU A 188 16.37 3.61 42.37
CA LEU A 188 15.99 4.43 41.22
C LEU A 188 17.09 4.35 40.16
N GLY A 189 16.74 3.94 38.94
CA GLY A 189 17.67 3.82 37.82
C GLY A 189 17.24 4.69 36.64
N ASN A 190 18.20 5.07 35.80
CA ASN A 190 17.95 5.81 34.56
C ASN A 190 18.01 4.87 33.35
N PRO A 191 16.86 4.45 32.78
CA PRO A 191 16.84 3.48 31.69
C PRO A 191 17.26 4.08 30.34
N VAL A 192 17.30 5.40 30.21
CA VAL A 192 17.77 6.09 28.99
C VAL A 192 19.30 6.07 28.92
N GLN A 193 19.98 6.31 30.04
CA GLN A 193 21.45 6.31 30.11
C GLN A 193 22.04 4.92 30.32
N ARG A 194 21.33 4.04 31.06
CA ARG A 194 21.75 2.66 31.33
C ARG A 194 20.58 1.72 31.05
N PRO A 195 20.46 1.22 29.80
CA PRO A 195 19.40 0.31 29.41
C PRO A 195 19.36 -0.91 30.33
N MET A 196 18.16 -1.30 30.79
CA MET A 196 18.04 -2.47 31.66
C MET A 196 18.27 -3.75 30.87
N VAL A 197 18.86 -4.76 31.52
CA VAL A 197 19.00 -6.10 30.93
C VAL A 197 17.62 -6.73 30.69
N HIS A 198 17.52 -7.59 29.69
CA HIS A 198 16.26 -8.16 29.21
C HIS A 198 15.41 -8.81 30.32
N GLY A 199 15.99 -9.69 31.14
CA GLY A 199 15.26 -10.36 32.23
C GLY A 199 14.71 -9.39 33.28
N ARG A 200 15.35 -8.24 33.51
CA ARG A 200 14.82 -7.20 34.40
C ARG A 200 13.68 -6.42 33.76
N HIS A 201 13.71 -6.22 32.45
CA HIS A 201 12.57 -5.63 31.74
C HIS A 201 11.33 -6.54 31.83
N GLU A 202 11.50 -7.85 31.65
CA GLU A 202 10.42 -8.83 31.79
C GLU A 202 9.85 -8.84 33.20
N GLU A 203 10.70 -8.92 34.24
CA GLU A 203 10.26 -8.86 35.64
C GLU A 203 9.42 -7.61 35.93
N ILE A 204 9.90 -6.43 35.52
CA ILE A 204 9.18 -5.17 35.74
C ILE A 204 7.87 -5.09 34.93
N ALA A 205 7.82 -5.69 33.74
CA ALA A 205 6.62 -5.73 32.90
C ALA A 205 5.52 -6.61 33.51
N HIS A 206 5.90 -7.69 34.19
CA HIS A 206 4.99 -8.60 34.90
C HIS A 206 4.52 -8.08 36.28
N ARG A 207 5.03 -6.94 36.76
CA ARG A 207 4.53 -6.33 38.00
C ARG A 207 3.08 -5.91 37.82
N VAL A 208 2.24 -6.28 38.79
CA VAL A 208 0.84 -5.87 38.85
C VAL A 208 0.75 -4.35 38.82
N LYS A 209 0.04 -3.81 37.85
CA LYS A 209 -0.24 -2.39 37.72
C LYS A 209 -1.62 -2.14 38.27
N HIS A 210 -1.71 -1.48 39.41
CA HIS A 210 -2.99 -1.05 39.98
C HIS A 210 -3.45 0.27 39.33
N MET A 211 -3.39 0.36 38.00
CA MET A 211 -3.79 1.52 37.21
C MET A 211 -4.96 1.11 36.31
N SER A 212 -6.06 1.86 36.34
CA SER A 212 -7.15 1.72 35.37
C SER A 212 -6.86 2.57 34.12
N GLY A 213 -6.53 1.95 32.96
CA GLY A 213 -6.55 2.64 31.66
C GLY A 213 -5.51 2.26 30.58
N GLU A 214 -5.97 2.35 29.32
CA GLU A 214 -5.34 2.28 27.96
C GLU A 214 -4.18 1.29 27.71
N THR A 215 -4.49 0.15 27.10
CA THR A 215 -3.52 -0.82 26.55
C THR A 215 -3.09 -0.53 25.10
N GLY A 216 -3.74 0.37 24.37
CA GLY A 216 -3.19 0.91 23.11
C GLY A 216 -4.19 1.62 22.20
N HIS A 217 -3.68 2.48 21.30
CA HIS A 217 -4.42 3.24 20.29
C HIS A 217 -3.91 2.85 18.90
N VAL A 218 -4.79 2.39 18.00
CA VAL A 218 -4.48 2.09 16.59
C VAL A 218 -5.43 2.85 15.67
N ILE A 219 -4.89 3.35 14.55
CA ILE A 219 -5.63 4.02 13.48
C ILE A 219 -5.65 3.12 12.25
N LEU A 220 -6.83 2.82 11.72
CA LEU A 220 -7.04 2.02 10.51
C LEU A 220 -7.04 2.90 9.24
N SER A 221 -6.94 2.27 8.07
CA SER A 221 -6.88 2.94 6.76
C SER A 221 -8.14 3.70 6.38
N ASP A 222 -9.28 3.35 6.96
CA ASP A 222 -10.56 4.06 6.84
C ASP A 222 -10.66 5.29 7.76
N GLY A 223 -9.59 5.59 8.52
CA GLY A 223 -9.54 6.67 9.49
C GLY A 223 -10.18 6.35 10.84
N SER A 224 -10.72 5.13 11.03
CA SER A 224 -11.28 4.73 12.31
C SER A 224 -10.19 4.45 13.35
N THR A 225 -10.44 4.88 14.57
CA THR A 225 -9.53 4.69 15.71
C THR A 225 -10.09 3.63 16.65
N ARG A 226 -9.25 2.67 17.06
CA ARG A 226 -9.62 1.67 18.06
C ARG A 226 -8.67 1.76 19.25
N ASP A 227 -9.28 1.98 20.41
CA ASP A 227 -8.60 1.98 21.70
C ASP A 227 -8.87 0.64 22.39
N TRP A 228 -7.81 -0.05 22.81
CA TRP A 228 -7.94 -1.19 23.72
C TRP A 228 -7.76 -0.68 25.15
N TYR A 229 -8.76 -0.98 25.97
CA TYR A 229 -8.69 -0.87 27.42
C TYR A 229 -8.76 -2.29 27.95
N GLU A 230 -7.66 -2.80 28.53
CA GLU A 230 -7.78 -3.93 29.43
C GLU A 230 -8.08 -3.37 30.83
N GLU A 231 -9.19 -3.82 31.42
CA GLU A 231 -9.29 -3.84 32.86
C GLU A 231 -8.30 -4.90 33.36
N THR A 232 -7.10 -4.47 33.73
CA THR A 232 -6.16 -5.32 34.45
C THR A 232 -6.79 -5.69 35.79
N LYS A 233 -7.25 -6.94 35.93
CA LYS A 233 -7.56 -7.55 37.22
C LYS A 233 -6.32 -7.64 38.10
#